data_AF-A0A388P9P8-F1
#
_entry.id   AF-A0A388P9P8-F1
#
_cell.length_a   1.000
_cell.length_b   1.000
_cell.length_c   1.000
_cell.angle_alpha   90.00
_cell.angle_beta   90.00
_cell.angle_gamma   90.00
#
_symmetry.space_group_name_H-M   'P 1'
#
loop_
_entity.id
_entity.type
_entity.pdbx_description
1 polymer ?
#
loop_
_entity_poly.entity_id
_entity_poly.type
_entity_poly.pdbx_seq_one_letter_code
_entity_poly.pdbx_strand_id
1 'polypeptide(L)'
;MSPLELQKVLSSGLLSFPITDFKANGDFDAPSYAKRLQWLAPYGATALFAAGGTGEFFSLEPKEYSSIIKTAVDTCDGLVPILAGAGGPTRVAIQYAQEAERLGAKGILLLPHYLTETNQDGVAEHVDQVCKSVKIGVVVYNRNVCRLLPQPPRKARREQSEPHRLQGRLRRHRTDGLRPPPHGRPIQLPRRPAHRGSLRCRLQGHGCAGLLVRRLQTSSRRPRWTSTTP
;
A
#
# COMPACT_ATOMS: atom_id res chain seq x y z
N MET A 1 1.69 20.63 -5.03
CA MET A 1 2.12 20.19 -3.69
C MET A 1 3.26 19.20 -3.86
N SER A 2 4.39 19.48 -3.24
CA SER A 2 5.56 18.60 -3.21
C SER A 2 5.40 17.46 -2.20
N PRO A 3 6.13 16.36 -2.32
CA PRO A 3 6.10 15.27 -1.34
C PRO A 3 6.45 15.70 0.10
N LEU A 4 7.31 16.71 0.28
CA LEU A 4 7.66 17.21 1.62
C LEU A 4 6.53 18.02 2.25
N GLU A 5 5.80 18.81 1.46
CA GLU A 5 4.61 19.51 1.95
C GLU A 5 3.51 18.52 2.31
N LEU A 6 3.31 17.49 1.46
CA LEU A 6 2.36 16.42 1.76
C LEU A 6 2.69 15.72 3.07
N GLN A 7 3.96 15.39 3.32
CA GLN A 7 4.38 14.78 4.58
C GLN A 7 3.98 15.62 5.80
N LYS A 8 4.17 16.95 5.74
CA LYS A 8 3.79 17.86 6.82
C LYS A 8 2.27 17.81 7.07
N VAL A 9 1.47 17.92 6.01
CA VAL A 9 0.00 17.84 6.08
C VAL A 9 -0.47 16.53 6.72
N LEU A 10 0.14 15.40 6.32
CA LEU A 10 -0.22 14.09 6.84
C LEU A 10 0.14 13.91 8.32
N SER A 11 1.12 14.67 8.82
CA SER A 11 1.54 14.62 10.23
C SER A 11 0.82 15.64 11.13
N SER A 12 0.04 16.56 10.57
CA SER A 12 -0.48 17.71 11.30
C SER A 12 -1.90 17.57 11.84
N GLY A 13 -2.62 16.48 11.54
CA GLY A 13 -3.99 16.32 12.03
C GLY A 13 -4.69 15.04 11.57
N LEU A 14 -6.03 15.07 11.64
CA LEU A 14 -6.88 13.92 11.36
C LEU A 14 -6.90 13.62 9.85
N LEU A 15 -6.81 12.33 9.51
CA LEU A 15 -6.92 11.83 8.15
C LEU A 15 -8.30 11.20 7.94
N SER A 16 -8.99 11.58 6.89
CA SER A 16 -10.34 11.07 6.60
C SER A 16 -10.35 10.11 5.42
N PHE A 17 -11.08 9.01 5.56
CA PHE A 17 -11.22 7.93 4.59
C PHE A 17 -12.70 7.74 4.26
N PRO A 18 -13.28 8.59 3.39
CA PRO A 18 -14.69 8.52 3.03
C PRO A 18 -15.03 7.20 2.35
N ILE A 19 -16.23 6.70 2.62
CA ILE A 19 -16.85 5.64 1.83
C ILE A 19 -17.17 6.17 0.43
N THR A 20 -17.11 5.28 -0.57
CA THR A 20 -17.55 5.60 -1.94
C THR A 20 -19.06 5.39 -1.99
N ASP A 21 -19.81 6.38 -2.50
CA ASP A 21 -21.26 6.27 -2.59
C ASP A 21 -21.66 5.59 -3.91
N PHE A 22 -22.57 4.62 -3.82
CA PHE A 22 -23.10 3.88 -4.95
C PHE A 22 -24.62 3.97 -5.01
N LYS A 23 -25.16 3.90 -6.22
CA LYS A 23 -26.60 3.80 -6.49
C LYS A 23 -27.08 2.37 -6.19
N ALA A 24 -28.40 2.20 -6.14
CA ALA A 24 -29.03 0.88 -5.91
C ALA A 24 -28.66 -0.17 -6.99
N ASN A 25 -28.27 0.25 -8.19
CA ASN A 25 -27.81 -0.64 -9.26
C ASN A 25 -26.30 -0.95 -9.19
N GLY A 26 -25.57 -0.41 -8.21
CA GLY A 26 -24.13 -0.60 -8.04
C GLY A 26 -23.26 0.45 -8.71
N ASP A 27 -23.81 1.32 -9.57
CA ASP A 27 -23.00 2.37 -10.23
C ASP A 27 -22.56 3.45 -9.23
N PHE A 28 -21.38 4.02 -9.44
CA PHE A 28 -20.91 5.19 -8.68
C PHE A 28 -21.93 6.36 -8.67
N ASP A 29 -22.24 6.88 -7.49
CA ASP A 29 -23.13 8.03 -7.28
C ASP A 29 -22.33 9.32 -7.02
N ALA A 30 -21.87 9.95 -8.10
CA ALA A 30 -21.05 11.16 -8.02
C ALA A 30 -21.73 12.34 -7.28
N PRO A 31 -23.02 12.68 -7.53
CA PRO A 31 -23.69 13.74 -6.77
C PRO A 31 -23.76 13.47 -5.27
N SER A 32 -24.10 12.24 -4.87
CA SER A 32 -24.17 11.86 -3.45
C SER A 32 -22.79 11.93 -2.79
N TYR A 33 -21.77 11.37 -3.47
CA TYR A 33 -20.39 11.38 -2.99
C TYR A 33 -19.85 12.82 -2.84
N ALA A 34 -20.11 13.70 -3.81
CA ALA A 34 -19.71 15.11 -3.72
C ALA A 34 -20.35 15.80 -2.51
N LYS A 35 -21.64 15.58 -2.26
CA LYS A 35 -22.35 16.11 -1.09
C LYS A 35 -21.72 15.60 0.22
N ARG A 36 -21.35 14.32 0.28
CA ARG A 36 -20.63 13.74 1.43
C ARG A 36 -19.30 14.43 1.67
N LEU A 37 -18.51 14.65 0.63
CA LEU A 37 -17.20 15.28 0.75
C LEU A 37 -17.31 16.74 1.20
N GLN A 38 -18.28 17.50 0.67
CA GLN A 38 -18.57 18.86 1.13
C GLN A 38 -18.97 18.90 2.61
N TRP A 39 -19.77 17.92 3.05
CA TRP A 39 -20.15 17.79 4.44
C TRP A 39 -18.97 17.43 5.34
N LEU A 40 -18.02 16.60 4.88
CA LEU A 40 -16.83 16.21 5.64
C LEU A 40 -15.78 17.33 5.75
N ALA A 41 -15.63 18.15 4.71
CA ALA A 41 -14.61 19.20 4.62
C ALA A 41 -14.49 20.13 5.86
N PRO A 42 -15.57 20.65 6.47
CA PRO A 42 -15.48 21.57 7.60
C PRO A 42 -15.03 20.92 8.93
N TYR A 43 -14.95 19.60 9.03
CA TYR A 43 -14.60 18.92 10.30
C TYR A 43 -13.10 18.82 10.59
N GLY A 44 -12.25 19.54 9.85
CA GLY A 44 -10.82 19.71 10.18
C GLY A 44 -9.92 18.55 9.82
N ALA A 45 -10.31 17.69 8.87
CA ALA A 45 -9.39 16.71 8.30
C ALA A 45 -8.28 17.42 7.51
N THR A 46 -7.02 17.05 7.75
CA THR A 46 -5.88 17.66 7.06
C THR A 46 -5.64 17.04 5.68
N ALA A 47 -6.12 15.82 5.46
CA ALA A 47 -6.14 15.19 4.15
C ALA A 47 -7.32 14.19 4.04
N LEU A 48 -7.77 13.98 2.81
CA LEU A 48 -8.80 13.00 2.46
C LEU A 48 -8.23 11.92 1.55
N PHE A 49 -8.58 10.66 1.83
CA PHE A 49 -8.15 9.49 1.08
C PHE A 49 -9.30 8.93 0.24
N ALA A 50 -9.38 9.34 -1.03
CA ALA A 50 -10.39 8.87 -1.97
C ALA A 50 -10.02 7.49 -2.53
N ALA A 51 -11.03 6.64 -2.74
CA ALA A 51 -10.84 5.25 -3.19
C ALA A 51 -9.74 4.54 -2.36
N GLY A 52 -9.76 4.70 -1.04
CA GLY A 52 -8.90 3.97 -0.11
C GLY A 52 -9.49 2.59 0.23
N GLY A 53 -9.01 1.97 1.31
CA GLY A 53 -9.62 0.71 1.80
C GLY A 53 -11.09 0.89 2.20
N THR A 54 -11.41 1.94 2.95
CA THR A 54 -12.80 2.28 3.34
C THR A 54 -13.66 2.73 2.15
N GLY A 55 -13.03 3.32 1.14
CA GLY A 55 -13.68 3.68 -0.14
C GLY A 55 -13.73 2.52 -1.14
N GLU A 56 -13.55 1.29 -0.66
CA GLU A 56 -13.72 0.05 -1.42
C GLU A 56 -12.85 -0.08 -2.68
N PHE A 57 -11.63 0.45 -2.67
CA PHE A 57 -10.68 0.38 -3.79
C PHE A 57 -10.60 -0.99 -4.47
N PHE A 58 -10.63 -2.06 -3.66
CA PHE A 58 -10.50 -3.44 -4.10
C PHE A 58 -11.72 -3.98 -4.88
N SER A 59 -12.80 -3.21 -4.96
CA SER A 59 -14.03 -3.54 -5.68
C SER A 59 -14.29 -2.65 -6.90
N LEU A 60 -13.47 -1.62 -7.13
CA LEU A 60 -13.73 -0.60 -8.16
C LEU A 60 -13.25 -1.05 -9.54
N GLU A 61 -14.05 -0.75 -10.56
CA GLU A 61 -13.57 -0.80 -11.94
C GLU A 61 -12.67 0.41 -12.26
N PRO A 62 -11.75 0.28 -13.24
CA PRO A 62 -10.88 1.39 -13.63
C PRO A 62 -11.61 2.68 -14.02
N LYS A 63 -12.78 2.57 -14.67
CA LYS A 63 -13.58 3.74 -15.06
C LYS A 63 -14.21 4.43 -13.85
N GLU A 64 -14.74 3.65 -12.91
CA GLU A 64 -15.31 4.17 -11.65
C GLU A 64 -14.23 4.86 -10.83
N TYR A 65 -13.04 4.25 -10.72
CA TYR A 65 -11.89 4.84 -10.07
C TYR A 65 -11.59 6.25 -10.59
N SER A 66 -11.48 6.42 -11.91
CA SER A 66 -11.23 7.74 -12.52
C SER A 66 -12.33 8.75 -12.15
N SER A 67 -13.61 8.34 -12.21
CA SER A 67 -14.73 9.20 -11.82
C SER A 67 -14.68 9.59 -10.35
N ILE A 68 -14.43 8.65 -9.44
CA ILE A 68 -14.34 8.86 -7.99
C ILE A 68 -13.23 9.85 -7.65
N ILE A 69 -12.02 9.65 -8.21
CA ILE A 69 -10.89 10.53 -7.95
C ILE A 69 -11.15 11.93 -8.51
N LYS A 70 -11.69 12.03 -9.73
CA LYS A 70 -12.02 13.34 -10.31
C LYS A 70 -13.06 14.08 -9.48
N THR A 71 -14.15 13.41 -9.08
CA THR A 71 -15.18 14.00 -8.21
C THR A 71 -14.59 14.46 -6.88
N ALA A 72 -13.71 13.67 -6.26
CA ALA A 72 -13.08 14.05 -5.00
C ALA A 72 -12.16 15.26 -5.15
N VAL A 73 -11.30 15.27 -6.18
CA VAL A 73 -10.39 16.38 -6.44
C VAL A 73 -11.16 17.67 -6.71
N ASP A 74 -12.17 17.63 -7.58
CA ASP A 74 -12.97 18.80 -7.93
C ASP A 74 -13.74 19.35 -6.73
N THR A 75 -14.33 18.46 -5.93
CA THR A 75 -15.20 18.84 -4.81
C THR A 75 -14.39 19.44 -3.66
N CYS A 76 -13.15 18.98 -3.46
CA CYS A 76 -12.30 19.40 -2.34
C CYS A 76 -11.19 20.37 -2.76
N ASP A 77 -11.21 20.88 -4.00
CA ASP A 77 -10.17 21.79 -4.48
C ASP A 77 -10.10 23.05 -3.61
N GLY A 78 -8.89 23.46 -3.27
CA GLY A 78 -8.63 24.56 -2.34
C GLY A 78 -9.01 24.31 -0.87
N LEU A 79 -9.73 23.23 -0.54
CA LEU A 79 -10.18 22.94 0.83
C LEU A 79 -9.25 21.96 1.55
N VAL A 80 -9.01 20.79 0.96
CA VAL A 80 -8.24 19.71 1.59
C VAL A 80 -7.59 18.85 0.50
N PRO A 81 -6.30 18.48 0.63
CA PRO A 81 -5.63 17.67 -0.39
C PRO A 81 -6.20 16.25 -0.43
N ILE A 82 -6.45 15.78 -1.64
CA ILE A 82 -6.86 14.41 -1.91
C ILE A 82 -5.64 13.52 -2.14
N LEU A 83 -5.61 12.37 -1.47
CA LEU A 83 -4.76 11.24 -1.81
C LEU A 83 -5.64 10.12 -2.38
N ALA A 84 -5.19 9.50 -3.46
CA ALA A 84 -5.92 8.40 -4.10
C ALA A 84 -5.37 7.04 -3.64
N GLY A 85 -6.21 6.02 -3.49
CA GLY A 85 -5.71 4.65 -3.38
C GLY A 85 -5.08 4.16 -4.68
N ALA A 86 -4.02 3.37 -4.60
CA ALA A 86 -3.43 2.64 -5.71
C ALA A 86 -2.94 1.29 -5.19
N GLY A 87 -2.99 0.22 -5.97
CA GLY A 87 -2.59 -1.10 -5.50
C GLY A 87 -2.71 -2.19 -6.55
N GLY A 88 -2.55 -3.45 -6.12
CA GLY A 88 -2.53 -4.59 -7.01
C GLY A 88 -1.13 -4.87 -7.61
N PRO A 89 -1.04 -5.66 -8.69
CA PRO A 89 0.24 -5.95 -9.36
C PRO A 89 0.96 -4.67 -9.77
N THR A 90 2.30 -4.67 -9.80
CA THR A 90 3.12 -3.45 -10.00
C THR A 90 2.68 -2.58 -11.18
N ARG A 91 2.42 -3.17 -12.35
CA ARG A 91 1.98 -2.42 -13.54
C ARG A 91 0.60 -1.79 -13.36
N VAL A 92 -0.31 -2.47 -12.68
CA VAL A 92 -1.66 -1.97 -12.39
C VAL A 92 -1.60 -0.86 -11.34
N ALA A 93 -0.78 -1.03 -10.30
CA ALA A 93 -0.55 0.01 -9.30
C ALA A 93 0.03 1.28 -9.93
N ILE A 94 0.96 1.15 -10.89
CA ILE A 94 1.49 2.27 -11.67
C ILE A 94 0.38 2.96 -12.48
N GLN A 95 -0.49 2.21 -13.15
CA GLN A 95 -1.59 2.78 -13.93
C GLN A 95 -2.53 3.61 -13.04
N TYR A 96 -2.93 3.08 -11.88
CA TYR A 96 -3.75 3.83 -10.93
C TYR A 96 -3.03 5.06 -10.38
N ALA A 97 -1.75 4.94 -10.05
CA ALA A 97 -0.96 6.05 -9.54
C ALA A 97 -0.85 7.20 -10.55
N GLN A 98 -0.57 6.88 -11.81
CA GLN A 98 -0.46 7.87 -12.89
C GLN A 98 -1.81 8.49 -13.22
N GLU A 99 -2.90 7.71 -13.18
CA GLU A 99 -4.24 8.24 -13.38
C GLU A 99 -4.65 9.20 -12.26
N ALA A 100 -4.38 8.85 -11.00
CA ALA A 100 -4.60 9.76 -9.87
C ALA A 100 -3.82 11.07 -10.00
N GLU A 101 -2.54 11.00 -10.39
CA GLU A 101 -1.72 12.18 -10.66
C GLU A 101 -2.30 13.04 -11.79
N ARG A 102 -2.69 12.41 -12.90
CA ARG A 102 -3.31 13.09 -14.05
C ARG A 102 -4.61 13.81 -13.67
N LEU A 103 -5.39 13.23 -12.76
CA LEU A 103 -6.64 13.79 -12.26
C LEU A 103 -6.46 14.84 -11.16
N GLY A 104 -5.22 15.09 -10.71
CA GLY A 104 -4.88 16.19 -9.80
C GLY A 104 -4.77 15.82 -8.33
N ALA A 105 -4.77 14.53 -7.98
CA ALA A 105 -4.48 14.07 -6.63
C ALA A 105 -3.11 14.57 -6.16
N LYS A 106 -2.96 14.87 -4.86
CA LYS A 106 -1.71 15.40 -4.29
C LYS A 106 -0.76 14.30 -3.80
N GLY A 107 -1.26 13.07 -3.73
CA GLY A 107 -0.47 11.89 -3.42
C GLY A 107 -1.28 10.62 -3.64
N ILE A 108 -0.65 9.48 -3.38
CA ILE A 108 -1.30 8.17 -3.38
C ILE A 108 -1.06 7.45 -2.07
N LEU A 109 -2.04 6.65 -1.67
CA LEU A 109 -1.87 5.57 -0.70
C LEU A 109 -1.65 4.28 -1.48
N LEU A 110 -0.44 3.72 -1.42
CA LEU A 110 -0.10 2.47 -2.06
C LEU A 110 -0.52 1.28 -1.18
N LEU A 111 -1.65 0.67 -1.51
CA LEU A 111 -2.17 -0.57 -0.94
C LEU A 111 -1.27 -1.77 -1.31
N PRO A 112 -1.40 -2.90 -0.59
CA PRO A 112 -0.62 -4.10 -0.89
C PRO A 112 -0.74 -4.59 -2.33
N HIS A 113 0.34 -5.20 -2.83
CA HIS A 113 0.29 -5.99 -4.05
C HIS A 113 -0.61 -7.22 -3.86
N TYR A 114 -1.08 -7.78 -4.98
CA TYR A 114 -2.12 -8.80 -4.95
C TYR A 114 -1.59 -10.18 -4.57
N LEU A 115 -2.23 -10.77 -3.55
CA LEU A 115 -2.21 -12.19 -3.15
C LEU A 115 -0.87 -12.77 -2.65
N THR A 116 0.18 -12.77 -3.46
CA THR A 116 1.41 -13.52 -3.19
C THR A 116 2.31 -12.83 -2.18
N GLU A 117 2.84 -13.56 -1.21
CA GLU A 117 3.96 -13.07 -0.40
C GLU A 117 5.22 -12.92 -1.24
N THR A 118 6.08 -11.98 -0.87
CA THR A 118 7.39 -11.77 -1.50
C THR A 118 8.43 -11.39 -0.45
N ASN A 119 9.70 -11.55 -0.80
CA ASN A 119 10.80 -11.16 0.09
C ASN A 119 10.90 -9.63 0.19
N GLN A 120 11.73 -9.13 1.12
CA GLN A 120 11.86 -7.69 1.35
C GLN A 120 12.35 -6.93 0.11
N ASP A 121 13.24 -7.53 -0.69
CA ASP A 121 13.74 -6.93 -1.93
C ASP A 121 12.62 -6.78 -2.96
N GLY A 122 11.72 -7.77 -3.06
CA GLY A 122 10.55 -7.72 -3.93
C GLY A 122 9.53 -6.66 -3.52
N VAL A 123 9.25 -6.53 -2.22
CA VAL A 123 8.39 -5.43 -1.72
C VAL A 123 9.04 -4.08 -2.00
N ALA A 124 10.33 -3.94 -1.73
CA ALA A 124 11.06 -2.70 -1.96
C ALA A 124 11.07 -2.30 -3.44
N GLU A 125 11.30 -3.26 -4.36
CA GLU A 125 11.30 -3.02 -5.79
C GLU A 125 9.91 -2.64 -6.32
N HIS A 126 8.85 -3.32 -5.85
CA HIS A 126 7.47 -2.96 -6.19
C HIS A 126 7.16 -1.50 -5.81
N VAL A 127 7.48 -1.12 -4.57
CA VAL A 127 7.29 0.25 -4.08
C VAL A 127 8.14 1.25 -4.87
N ASP A 128 9.40 0.93 -5.13
CA ASP A 128 10.34 1.81 -5.85
C ASP A 128 9.88 2.09 -7.28
N GLN A 129 9.36 1.08 -7.99
CA GLN A 129 8.80 1.25 -9.33
C GLN A 129 7.56 2.17 -9.34
N VAL A 130 6.66 2.02 -8.37
CA VAL A 130 5.50 2.91 -8.24
C VAL A 130 5.97 4.34 -7.93
N CYS A 131 6.88 4.52 -6.97
CA CYS A 131 7.43 5.84 -6.63
C CYS A 131 8.11 6.55 -7.81
N LYS A 132 8.79 5.81 -8.69
CA LYS A 132 9.43 6.36 -9.90
C LYS A 132 8.44 6.73 -11.00
N SER A 133 7.21 6.21 -10.96
CA SER A 133 6.22 6.38 -12.02
C SER A 133 5.42 7.68 -11.95
N VAL A 134 5.51 8.40 -10.81
CA VAL A 134 4.76 9.63 -10.52
C VAL A 134 5.65 10.68 -9.86
N LYS A 135 5.25 11.95 -9.89
CA LYS A 135 5.92 13.08 -9.23
C LYS A 135 5.27 13.44 -7.88
N ILE A 136 4.01 13.08 -7.68
CA ILE A 136 3.27 13.26 -6.42
C ILE A 136 3.78 12.33 -5.30
N GLY A 137 3.43 12.64 -4.06
CA GLY A 137 3.90 11.86 -2.90
C GLY A 137 3.26 10.47 -2.82
N VAL A 138 4.05 9.47 -2.43
CA VAL A 138 3.58 8.09 -2.22
C VAL A 138 3.62 7.76 -0.74
N VAL A 139 2.50 7.26 -0.22
CA VAL A 139 2.36 6.73 1.13
C VAL A 139 2.25 5.21 1.05
N VAL A 140 3.25 4.48 1.54
CA VAL A 140 3.20 3.02 1.56
C VAL A 140 2.27 2.54 2.68
N TYR A 141 1.25 1.75 2.34
CA TYR A 141 0.38 1.16 3.34
C TYR A 141 0.97 -0.16 3.86
N ASN A 142 1.73 -0.05 4.95
CA ASN A 142 2.44 -1.18 5.56
C ASN A 142 1.47 -2.20 6.22
N ARG A 143 0.96 -3.17 5.45
CA ARG A 143 0.01 -4.20 5.93
C ARG A 143 0.03 -5.47 5.09
N ASN A 144 -0.49 -6.56 5.66
CA ASN A 144 -0.63 -7.87 5.00
C ASN A 144 0.68 -8.35 4.33
N VAL A 145 0.66 -8.70 3.04
CA VAL A 145 1.81 -9.15 2.23
C VAL A 145 2.77 -8.01 1.86
N CYS A 146 2.38 -6.75 2.05
CA CYS A 146 3.20 -5.57 1.81
C CYS A 146 3.71 -5.01 3.13
N ARG A 147 4.70 -5.69 3.71
CA ARG A 147 5.38 -5.26 4.95
C ARG A 147 6.84 -4.89 4.67
N LEU A 148 7.14 -3.59 4.71
CA LEU A 148 8.50 -3.09 4.77
C LEU A 148 8.96 -3.12 6.23
N LEU A 149 9.92 -3.99 6.51
CA LEU A 149 10.57 -4.07 7.81
C LEU A 149 11.67 -3.01 7.89
N PRO A 150 11.94 -2.45 9.08
CA PRO A 150 13.15 -1.66 9.29
C PRO A 150 14.36 -2.54 8.96
N GLN A 151 15.13 -2.13 7.96
CA GLN A 151 16.38 -2.82 7.68
C GLN A 151 17.33 -2.57 8.85
N PRO A 152 17.96 -3.61 9.45
CA PRO A 152 19.08 -3.39 10.35
C PRO A 152 20.16 -2.60 9.59
N PRO A 153 20.94 -1.73 10.27
CA PRO A 153 22.00 -0.96 9.61
C PRO A 153 22.86 -1.92 8.79
N ARG A 154 23.01 -1.64 7.48
CA ARG A 154 23.73 -2.51 6.54
C ARG A 154 25.10 -2.84 7.11
N LYS A 155 25.32 -4.06 7.58
CA LYS A 155 26.66 -4.64 7.60
C LYS A 155 27.05 -4.78 6.13
N ALA A 156 28.19 -4.20 5.75
CA ALA A 156 28.72 -4.27 4.41
C ALA A 156 28.61 -5.71 3.89
N ARG A 157 27.88 -5.89 2.79
CA ARG A 157 27.63 -7.19 2.16
C ARG A 157 29.00 -7.75 1.77
N ARG A 158 29.54 -8.70 2.54
CA ARG A 158 30.59 -9.58 2.03
C ARG A 158 29.93 -10.42 0.95
N GLU A 159 30.42 -10.32 -0.27
CA GLU A 159 30.14 -11.28 -1.33
C GLU A 159 30.43 -12.68 -0.79
N GLN A 160 29.37 -13.43 -0.53
CA GLN A 160 29.44 -14.88 -0.53
C GLN A 160 28.86 -15.33 -1.87
N SER A 161 29.76 -15.35 -2.85
CA SER A 161 29.70 -16.27 -3.96
C SER A 161 29.71 -17.70 -3.42
N GLU A 162 28.74 -18.53 -3.80
CA GLU A 162 28.91 -19.96 -4.07
C GLU A 162 27.65 -20.53 -4.78
N PRO A 163 27.80 -21.62 -5.56
CA PRO A 163 27.11 -21.83 -6.83
C PRO A 163 26.14 -23.04 -6.80
N HIS A 164 25.51 -23.28 -7.96
CA HIS A 164 24.77 -24.48 -8.39
C HIS A 164 23.24 -24.53 -8.20
N ARG A 165 22.58 -24.31 -9.35
CA ARG A 165 21.42 -25.03 -9.92
C ARG A 165 20.64 -25.98 -9.00
N LEU A 166 19.35 -25.70 -8.85
CA LEU A 166 18.31 -26.73 -8.93
C LEU A 166 17.21 -26.28 -9.92
N GLN A 167 17.21 -26.89 -11.10
CA GLN A 167 16.09 -26.96 -12.03
C GLN A 167 15.31 -28.26 -11.75
N GLY A 168 13.97 -28.16 -11.70
CA GLY A 168 13.00 -29.29 -11.62
C GLY A 168 12.54 -29.59 -10.18
N ARG A 169 11.26 -29.80 -9.87
CA ARG A 169 10.19 -30.46 -10.64
C ARG A 169 8.84 -30.16 -9.97
N LEU A 170 7.88 -29.56 -10.70
CA LEU A 170 6.48 -29.46 -10.26
C LEU A 170 5.89 -30.88 -10.24
N ARG A 171 5.75 -31.49 -9.05
CA ARG A 171 4.97 -32.73 -8.91
C ARG A 171 3.49 -32.37 -8.97
N ARG A 172 2.84 -32.65 -10.10
CA ARG A 172 1.37 -32.79 -10.14
C ARG A 172 1.02 -34.03 -9.31
N HIS A 173 0.35 -33.84 -8.17
CA HIS A 173 -0.33 -34.95 -7.53
C HIS A 173 -1.54 -35.35 -8.38
N ARG A 174 -1.56 -36.60 -8.86
CA ARG A 174 -2.76 -37.26 -9.38
C ARG A 174 -3.78 -37.35 -8.25
N THR A 175 -5.03 -37.02 -8.57
CA THR A 175 -6.20 -37.33 -7.74
C THR A 175 -6.50 -38.81 -7.88
N ASP A 176 -6.08 -39.61 -6.91
CA ASP A 176 -6.57 -40.97 -6.70
C ASP A 176 -7.35 -41.02 -5.38
N GLY A 177 -8.65 -41.34 -5.48
CA GLY A 177 -9.43 -42.00 -4.43
C GLY A 177 -9.79 -41.21 -3.16
N LEU A 178 -10.90 -40.47 -3.20
CA LEU A 178 -11.63 -40.09 -1.99
C LEU A 178 -12.32 -41.32 -1.39
N ARG A 179 -11.83 -41.83 -0.26
CA ARG A 179 -12.66 -42.56 0.73
C ARG A 179 -12.82 -41.66 1.97
N PRO A 180 -14.04 -41.46 2.50
CA PRO A 180 -14.24 -40.65 3.70
C PRO A 180 -13.84 -41.44 4.96
N PRO A 181 -13.29 -40.78 6.00
CA PRO A 181 -13.03 -41.42 7.30
C PRO A 181 -14.32 -41.49 8.14
N PRO A 182 -14.45 -42.48 9.05
CA PRO A 182 -15.65 -42.64 9.87
C PRO A 182 -15.68 -41.64 11.04
N HIS A 183 -16.90 -41.35 11.47
CA HIS A 183 -17.28 -40.43 12.53
C HIS A 183 -16.63 -40.73 13.90
N GLY A 184 -16.30 -39.65 14.62
CA GLY A 184 -16.38 -39.61 16.09
C GLY A 184 -15.10 -39.29 16.86
N ARG A 185 -14.93 -38.02 17.26
CA ARG A 185 -14.75 -37.55 18.66
C ARG A 185 -14.43 -36.04 18.67
N PRO A 186 -14.99 -35.25 19.61
CA PRO A 186 -14.69 -33.83 19.71
C PRO A 186 -13.27 -33.58 20.22
N ILE A 187 -12.52 -32.71 19.54
CA ILE A 187 -11.18 -32.28 19.94
C ILE A 187 -11.32 -31.23 21.05
N GLN A 188 -10.89 -31.57 22.27
CA GLN A 188 -10.73 -30.62 23.37
C GLN A 188 -9.41 -29.85 23.22
N LEU A 189 -9.47 -28.52 23.18
CA LEU A 189 -8.30 -27.65 23.23
C LEU A 189 -7.83 -27.46 24.69
N PRO A 190 -6.52 -27.62 25.00
CA PRO A 190 -6.02 -27.35 26.34
C PRO A 190 -6.00 -25.85 26.64
N ARG A 191 -6.65 -25.44 27.74
CA ARG A 191 -6.57 -24.09 28.31
C ARG A 191 -5.21 -23.91 28.99
N ARG A 192 -4.46 -22.86 28.64
CA ARG A 192 -3.23 -22.45 29.34
C ARG A 192 -3.53 -21.46 30.47
N PRO A 193 -2.79 -21.51 31.60
CA PRO A 193 -3.03 -20.65 32.75
C PRO A 193 -2.45 -19.24 32.55
N ALA A 194 -3.06 -18.28 33.24
CA ALA A 194 -2.65 -16.88 33.30
C ALA A 194 -1.41 -16.70 34.19
N HIS A 195 -0.38 -16.03 33.67
CA HIS A 195 0.70 -15.50 34.50
C HIS A 195 0.70 -13.97 34.45
N ARG A 196 0.50 -13.37 35.64
CA ARG A 196 0.79 -11.98 35.96
C ARG A 196 2.31 -11.82 36.13
N GLY A 197 2.87 -10.82 35.46
CA GLY A 197 4.22 -10.32 35.70
C GLY A 197 4.29 -8.88 35.24
N SER A 198 4.39 -7.95 36.19
CA SER A 198 4.60 -6.53 35.97
C SER A 198 6.09 -6.24 35.77
N LEU A 199 6.44 -5.29 34.89
CA LEU A 199 7.33 -4.16 35.18
C LEU A 199 7.54 -3.23 33.95
N ARG A 200 7.11 -1.97 34.15
CA ARG A 200 7.68 -0.68 33.71
C ARG A 200 8.08 -0.42 32.23
N CYS A 201 7.14 0.23 31.54
CA CYS A 201 7.22 1.44 30.71
C CYS A 201 8.58 1.92 30.15
N ARG A 202 8.72 1.86 28.82
CA ARG A 202 9.13 2.99 27.96
C ARG A 202 8.31 2.97 26.68
N LEU A 203 7.39 3.92 26.56
CA LEU A 203 6.61 4.17 25.35
C LEU A 203 7.46 4.96 24.35
N GLN A 204 7.64 4.42 23.15
CA GLN A 204 7.71 5.21 21.90
C GLN A 204 7.04 4.40 20.78
N GLY A 205 5.71 4.50 20.73
CA GLY A 205 4.84 4.42 19.55
C GLY A 205 4.93 3.22 18.60
N HIS A 206 4.11 2.20 18.83
CA HIS A 206 3.52 1.37 17.77
C HIS A 206 2.06 1.78 17.57
N GLY A 207 1.61 1.90 16.32
CA GLY A 207 0.17 1.92 15.98
C GLY A 207 -0.30 3.13 15.18
N CYS A 208 0.19 3.29 13.95
CA CYS A 208 -0.49 3.95 12.82
C CYS A 208 0.40 3.77 11.60
N ALA A 209 -0.18 3.78 10.39
CA ALA A 209 0.52 3.53 9.13
C ALA A 209 1.94 4.12 9.11
N GLY A 210 2.95 3.26 8.94
CA GLY A 210 4.34 3.70 8.78
C GLY A 210 4.46 4.53 7.51
N LEU A 211 4.41 5.85 7.65
CA LEU A 211 4.43 6.80 6.54
C LEU A 211 5.85 6.89 5.95
N LEU A 212 6.21 5.97 5.06
CA LEU A 212 7.45 6.10 4.28
C LEU A 212 7.20 7.02 3.08
N VAL A 213 7.39 8.33 3.26
CA VAL A 213 7.44 9.29 2.14
C VAL A 213 8.87 9.32 1.61
N ARG A 214 9.14 8.57 0.53
CA ARG A 214 10.48 8.53 -0.07
C ARG A 214 10.60 9.56 -1.20
N ARG A 215 11.47 10.55 -1.04
CA ARG A 215 12.04 11.32 -2.15
C ARG A 215 13.28 10.58 -2.64
N LEU A 216 13.28 10.08 -3.87
CA LEU A 216 14.52 9.64 -4.51
C LEU A 216 15.33 10.89 -4.87
N GLN A 217 16.37 11.21 -4.09
CA GLN A 217 17.46 12.04 -4.58
C GLN A 217 18.19 11.24 -5.65
N THR A 218 18.07 11.63 -6.91
CA THR A 218 18.93 11.14 -7.99
C THR A 218 20.34 11.66 -7.74
N SER A 219 21.14 10.89 -7.02
CA SER A 219 22.60 11.06 -7.02
C SER A 219 23.09 10.67 -8.41
N SER A 220 23.32 11.66 -9.26
CA SER A 220 23.98 11.49 -10.55
C SER A 220 25.47 11.20 -10.31
N ARG A 221 25.81 9.96 -9.95
CA ARG A 221 27.16 9.44 -10.18
C ARG A 221 27.08 8.36 -11.25
N ARG A 222 27.36 8.75 -12.49
CA ARG A 222 27.65 7.81 -13.58
C ARG A 222 28.86 6.95 -13.15
N PRO A 223 28.82 5.62 -13.29
CA PRO A 223 30.02 4.81 -13.14
C PRO A 223 30.99 5.17 -14.29
N ARG A 224 32.20 5.58 -13.92
CA ARG A 224 33.31 5.81 -14.84
C ARG A 224 33.93 4.44 -15.10
N TRP A 225 33.66 3.86 -16.26
CA TRP A 225 34.35 2.66 -16.73
C TRP A 225 35.72 3.08 -17.24
N THR A 226 36.78 2.67 -16.55
CA THR A 226 38.14 2.74 -17.08
C THR A 226 38.32 1.58 -18.05
N SER A 227 38.52 1.89 -19.33
CA SER A 227 38.93 0.96 -20.36
C SER A 227 40.39 0.58 -20.15
N THR A 228 40.66 -0.70 -19.94
CA THR A 228 42.01 -1.27 -19.95
C THR A 228 42.14 -2.14 -21.20
N THR A 229 42.97 -1.71 -22.16
CA THR A 229 43.71 -2.57 -23.10
C THR A 229 44.69 -1.72 -23.93
N PRO A 230 45.78 -2.30 -24.46
CA PRO A 230 46.42 -3.58 -24.12
C PRO A 230 47.62 -3.42 -23.17
#